data_AF-A0A9D6MBV1-F1
#
_entry.id   AF-A0A9D6MBV1-F1
#
_cell.length_a   1.000
_cell.length_b   1.000
_cell.length_c   1.000
_cell.angle_alpha   90.00
_cell.angle_beta   90.00
_cell.angle_gamma   90.00
#
_symmetry.space_group_name_H-M   'P 1'
#
loop_
_entity.id
_entity.type
_entity.pdbx_description
1 polymer ?
#
loop_
_entity_poly.entity_id
_entity_poly.type
_entity_poly.pdbx_seq_one_letter_code
_entity_poly.pdbx_strand_id
1 'polypeptide(L)' 'MKTPTPTIAVNPKELARVLEPLIRRIVREELTRAVTQRTKILRLKPDSPLYDDLREILRRKAEGRIKLYSYAEVWSE' A
#
# COMPACT_ATOMS: atom_id res chain seq x y z
N MET A 1 -17.34 -52.91 -2.97
CA MET A 1 -16.38 -52.66 -4.07
C MET A 1 -15.81 -51.25 -3.88
N LYS A 2 -14.51 -51.10 -3.63
CA LYS A 2 -13.87 -49.77 -3.52
C LYS A 2 -13.43 -49.37 -4.93
N THR A 3 -13.91 -48.25 -5.43
CA THR A 3 -13.47 -47.67 -6.70
C THR A 3 -12.02 -47.18 -6.56
N PRO A 4 -11.12 -47.48 -7.51
CA PRO A 4 -9.75 -46.99 -7.44
C PRO A 4 -9.73 -45.47 -7.69
N THR A 5 -9.23 -44.72 -6.72
CA THR A 5 -8.97 -43.28 -6.87
C THR A 5 -7.85 -43.08 -7.89
N PRO A 6 -8.08 -42.32 -8.97
CA PRO A 6 -7.03 -42.05 -9.95
C PRO A 6 -5.92 -41.25 -9.27
N THR A 7 -4.73 -41.86 -9.20
CA THR A 7 -3.51 -41.17 -8.73
C THR A 7 -2.99 -40.36 -9.90
N ILE A 8 -3.22 -39.05 -9.89
CA ILE A 8 -2.67 -38.13 -10.89
C ILE A 8 -1.20 -37.92 -10.54
N ALA A 9 -0.31 -38.51 -11.32
CA ALA A 9 1.12 -38.26 -11.23
C ALA A 9 1.41 -36.86 -11.78
N VAL A 10 1.49 -35.86 -10.90
CA VAL A 10 1.85 -34.49 -11.29
C VAL A 10 3.37 -34.39 -11.33
N ASN A 11 3.93 -34.09 -12.52
CA ASN A 11 5.36 -33.82 -12.65
C ASN A 11 5.70 -32.47 -11.99
N PRO A 12 6.53 -32.44 -10.94
CA PRO A 12 6.83 -31.20 -10.22
C PRO A 12 7.48 -30.11 -11.10
N LYS A 13 8.26 -30.50 -12.11
CA LYS A 13 8.91 -29.54 -13.03
C LYS A 13 7.89 -28.88 -13.95
N GLU A 14 6.92 -29.64 -14.43
CA GLU A 14 5.86 -29.11 -15.28
C GLU A 14 4.90 -28.22 -14.49
N LEU A 15 4.58 -28.64 -13.26
CA LEU A 15 3.82 -27.83 -12.33
C LEU A 15 4.50 -26.49 -12.05
N ALA A 16 5.81 -26.50 -11.75
CA ALA A 16 6.57 -25.28 -11.56
C ALA A 16 6.55 -24.38 -12.80
N ARG A 17 6.74 -24.96 -14.00
CA ARG A 17 6.69 -24.22 -15.27
C ARG A 17 5.36 -23.48 -15.47
N VAL A 18 4.24 -24.08 -15.07
CA VAL A 18 2.90 -23.50 -15.22
C VAL A 18 2.60 -22.48 -14.11
N LEU A 19 2.98 -22.78 -12.87
CA LEU A 19 2.62 -21.95 -11.72
C LEU A 19 3.52 -20.71 -11.59
N GLU A 20 4.80 -20.80 -11.94
CA GLU A 20 5.72 -19.68 -11.80
C GLU A 20 5.24 -18.37 -12.46
N PRO A 21 4.78 -18.34 -13.74
CA PRO A 21 4.29 -17.10 -14.34
C PRO A 21 3.04 -16.56 -13.64
N LEU A 22 2.15 -17.44 -13.15
CA LEU A 22 0.95 -17.05 -12.43
C LEU A 22 1.28 -16.43 -11.08
N ILE A 23 2.15 -17.09 -10.30
CA ILE A 23 2.62 -16.59 -9.01
C ILE A 23 3.35 -15.26 -9.20
N ARG A 24 4.25 -15.16 -10.19
CA ARG A 24 4.99 -13.93 -10.49
C ARG A 24 4.05 -12.77 -10.83
N ARG A 25 2.98 -13.03 -11.59
CA ARG A 25 1.98 -12.02 -11.92
C ARG A 25 1.25 -11.53 -10.68
N ILE A 26 0.73 -12.44 -9.85
CA ILE A 26 -0.01 -12.11 -8.63
C ILE A 26 0.89 -11.32 -7.66
N VAL A 27 2.11 -11.79 -7.41
CA VAL A 27 3.05 -11.09 -6.52
C VAL A 27 3.36 -9.68 -7.03
N ARG A 28 3.54 -9.50 -8.34
CA ARG A 28 3.75 -8.17 -8.93
C ARG A 28 2.53 -7.27 -8.72
N GLU A 29 1.33 -7.77 -8.96
CA GLU A 29 0.09 -7.00 -8.77
C GLU A 29 -0.08 -6.56 -7.32
N GLU A 30 0.15 -7.45 -6.35
CA GLU A 30 0.03 -7.14 -4.93
C GLU A 30 1.12 -6.16 -4.45
N LEU A 31 2.36 -6.30 -4.92
CA LEU A 31 3.42 -5.34 -4.65
C LEU A 31 3.08 -3.96 -5.22
N THR A 32 2.58 -3.89 -6.46
CA THR A 32 2.13 -2.64 -7.07
C THR A 32 1.01 -2.02 -6.24
N ARG A 33 -0.03 -2.78 -5.86
CA ARG A 33 -1.11 -2.28 -4.98
C ARG A 33 -0.56 -1.74 -3.66
N ALA A 34 0.34 -2.47 -3.01
CA ALA A 34 0.95 -2.05 -1.76
C ALA A 34 1.76 -0.75 -1.90
N VAL A 35 2.52 -0.60 -2.99
CA VAL A 35 3.28 0.62 -3.28
C VAL A 35 2.34 1.78 -3.62
N THR A 36 1.34 1.58 -4.46
CA THR A 36 0.38 2.64 -4.86
C THR A 36 -0.53 3.07 -3.70
N GLN A 37 -0.91 2.17 -2.81
CA GLN A 37 -1.62 2.53 -1.58
C GLN A 37 -0.72 3.31 -0.62
N ARG A 38 0.58 2.98 -0.57
CA ARG A 38 1.60 3.72 0.20
C ARG A 38 2.01 5.04 -0.44
N THR A 39 1.81 5.27 -1.75
CA THR A 39 2.08 6.59 -2.37
C THR A 39 1.17 7.71 -1.89
N LYS A 40 0.14 7.42 -1.08
CA LYS A 40 -0.56 8.46 -0.30
C LYS A 40 0.25 9.01 0.88
N ILE A 41 1.42 8.43 1.17
CA ILE A 41 2.33 8.89 2.21
C ILE A 41 3.33 9.85 1.56
N LEU A 42 3.07 11.15 1.69
CA LEU A 42 4.04 12.19 1.34
C LEU A 42 5.29 11.99 2.23
N ARG A 43 6.37 11.45 1.66
CA ARG A 43 7.66 11.36 2.36
C ARG A 43 8.43 12.64 2.16
N LEU A 44 8.39 13.53 3.16
CA LEU A 44 9.27 14.69 3.21
C LEU A 44 10.66 14.27 3.68
N LYS A 45 11.69 14.83 3.04
CA LYS A 45 13.04 14.70 3.55
C LYS A 45 13.20 15.55 4.83
N PRO A 46 13.98 15.10 5.83
CA PRO A 46 14.18 15.85 7.07
C PRO A 46 14.84 17.23 6.88
N ASP A 47 15.59 17.42 5.80
CA ASP A 47 16.22 18.69 5.42
C ASP A 47 15.28 19.63 4.63
N SER A 48 14.05 19.21 4.36
CA SER A 48 13.05 20.04 3.70
C SER A 48 12.52 21.11 4.68
N PRO A 49 12.43 22.39 4.27
CA PRO A 49 11.81 23.43 5.08
C PRO A 49 10.39 23.07 5.56
N LEU A 50 9.65 22.30 4.75
CA LEU A 50 8.28 21.87 5.06
C LEU A 50 8.22 20.79 6.15
N TYR A 51 9.30 20.06 6.41
CA TYR A 51 9.33 18.99 7.40
C TYR A 51 9.08 19.52 8.82
N ASP A 52 9.79 20.58 9.20
CA ASP A 52 9.66 21.21 10.52
C ASP A 52 8.30 21.87 10.70
N ASP A 53 7.79 22.53 9.65
CA ASP A 53 6.45 23.13 9.65
C ASP A 53 5.36 22.08 9.91
N LEU A 54 5.41 20.92 9.23
CA LEU A 54 4.44 19.85 9.45
C LEU A 54 4.60 19.17 10.82
N ARG A 55 5.82 19.08 11.36
CA ARG A 55 6.06 18.59 12.73
C ARG A 55 5.44 19.51 13.77
N GLU A 56 5.58 20.82 13.61
CA GLU A 56 5.00 21.82 14.49
C GLU A 56 3.46 21.81 14.41
N ILE A 57 2.90 21.67 13.20
CA ILE A 57 1.46 21.49 13.00
C ILE A 57 0.97 20.21 13.70
N LEU A 58 1.67 19.08 13.57
CA LEU A 58 1.31 17.85 14.28
C LEU A 58 1.34 18.01 15.80
N ARG A 59 2.36 18.70 16.34
CA ARG A 59 2.47 18.98 17.78
C ARG A 59 1.28 19.82 18.27
N ARG A 60 0.99 20.94 17.61
CA ARG A 60 -0.13 21.82 17.98
C ARG A 60 -1.48 21.12 17.86
N LYS A 61 -1.65 20.20 16.90
CA LYS A 61 -2.85 19.37 16.77
C LYS A 61 -3.06 18.51 18.01
N ALA A 62 -2.00 17.85 18.48
CA ALA A 62 -2.06 17.00 19.67
C ALA A 62 -2.40 17.80 20.94
N GLU A 63 -1.97 19.06 21.01
CA GLU A 63 -2.28 19.99 22.10
C GLU A 63 -3.68 20.62 22.00
N GLY A 64 -4.46 20.30 20.96
CA GLY A 64 -5.77 20.92 20.72
C GLY A 64 -5.68 22.40 20.34
N ARG A 65 -4.50 22.88 19.91
CA ARG A 65 -4.20 24.28 19.62
C ARG A 65 -4.31 24.64 18.14
N ILE A 66 -4.83 23.74 17.31
CA ILE A 66 -5.06 24.00 15.89
C ILE A 66 -6.53 24.24 15.63
N LYS A 67 -6.80 25.37 14.98
CA LYS A 67 -8.06 25.63 14.29
C LYS A 67 -7.78 25.54 12.80
N LEU A 68 -8.31 24.50 12.15
CA LEU A 68 -8.28 24.36 10.70
C LEU A 68 -9.52 25.06 10.14
N TYR A 69 -9.33 25.85 9.09
CA TYR A 69 -10.41 26.46 8.35
C TYR A 69 -10.50 25.79 6.99
N SER A 70 -11.71 25.46 6.56
CA SER A 70 -12.00 25.02 5.22
C SER A 70 -11.85 26.18 4.23
N TYR A 71 -11.74 25.83 2.95
CA TYR A 71 -11.65 26.82 1.87
C TYR A 71 -12.85 27.78 1.89
N ALA A 72 -14.07 27.27 2.09
CA ALA A 72 -15.27 28.10 2.19
C ALA A 72 -15.20 29.05 3.40
N GLU A 73 -14.70 28.59 4.55
CA GLU A 73 -14.58 29.44 5.74
C GLU A 73 -13.59 30.61 5.59
N VAL A 74 -12.64 30.52 4.66
CA VAL A 74 -11.62 31.57 4.43
C VAL A 74 -11.98 32.45 3.23
N TRP A 75 -12.62 31.88 2.21
CA TRP A 75 -12.80 32.52 0.89
C TRP A 75 -14.26 32.76 0.49
N SER A 76 -15.22 32.51 1.38
CA SER A 76 -16.59 32.96 1.15
C SER A 76 -16.71 34.45 1.48
N GLU A 77 -16.90 35.27 0.43
CA GLU A 77 -17.34 36.68 0.52
C GLU A 77 -18.77 36.80 1.05
#